data_AF-A0A4Q3R7Y5-F1
#
_entry.id   AF-A0A4Q3R7Y5-F1
#
_cell.length_a   1.000
_cell.length_b   1.000
_cell.length_c   1.000
_cell.angle_alpha   90.00
_cell.angle_beta   90.00
_cell.angle_gamma   90.00
#
_symmetry.space_group_name_H-M   'P 1'
#
loop_
_entity.id
_entity.type
_entity.pdbx_description
1 polymer ?
#
loop_
_entity_poly.entity_id
_entity_poly.type
_entity_poly.pdbx_seq_one_letter_code
_entity_poly.pdbx_strand_id
1 'polypeptide(L)'
;MSRQIIALTILCSWLGSEELNRIQLIPLHHLVTSFGQHAVANDTLPPVEKNPPNTNYKAAFEGQTRIAGMKTNAEYEGIIVTDKLRLPWAIAVLPDGRFLVNEKPGAMRIVDLKGKVGDSITGLPPVKFADQGGLLGLALDPGFANNRILYWAYSENHGEENVTAVAKGRLSKDEKRFENVAVIYRATPIYKGTIHYGGRLLFDKAGNLYLSTGERAHLQTRHQAQQLNSSLGKIIRIDTEGKPANGNPFAGRADVV
;
A
#
# COMPACT_ATOMS: atom_id res chain seq x y z
N MET A 1 -18.49 23.88 -8.34
CA MET A 1 -17.78 23.37 -7.15
C MET A 1 -16.52 22.65 -7.61
N SER A 2 -15.36 23.28 -7.45
CA SER A 2 -14.06 22.71 -7.84
C SER A 2 -13.68 21.60 -6.85
N ARG A 3 -13.45 20.38 -7.34
CA ARG A 3 -12.91 19.28 -6.50
C ARG A 3 -11.40 19.49 -6.39
N GLN A 4 -10.93 19.95 -5.22
CA GLN A 4 -9.51 19.91 -4.89
C GLN A 4 -9.07 18.44 -4.79
N ILE A 5 -8.04 18.07 -5.54
CA ILE A 5 -7.36 16.78 -5.39
C ILE A 5 -6.41 16.97 -4.22
N ILE A 6 -6.58 16.22 -3.14
CA ILE A 6 -5.63 16.21 -2.01
C ILE A 6 -4.74 15.00 -2.20
N ALA A 7 -3.44 15.21 -2.40
CA ALA A 7 -2.50 14.11 -2.34
C ALA A 7 -2.27 13.75 -0.87
N LEU A 8 -2.66 12.54 -0.50
CA LEU A 8 -2.58 12.02 0.86
C LEU A 8 -1.40 11.06 0.93
N THR A 9 -0.31 11.52 1.53
CA THR A 9 0.91 10.72 1.69
C THR A 9 1.15 10.49 3.18
N ILE A 10 1.19 9.22 3.58
CA ILE A 10 1.90 8.84 4.80
C ILE A 10 3.38 8.85 4.41
N LEU A 11 4.16 9.80 4.94
CA LEU A 11 5.60 9.75 4.76
C LEU A 11 6.14 8.58 5.59
N CYS A 12 6.49 7.49 4.92
CA CYS A 12 7.25 6.40 5.51
C CYS A 12 8.66 6.45 4.91
N SER A 13 9.58 7.18 5.55
CA SER A 13 10.97 7.28 5.11
C SER A 13 11.69 5.94 5.34
N TRP A 14 12.16 5.31 4.26
CA TRP A 14 12.96 4.07 4.28
C TRP A 14 14.45 4.33 4.61
N LEU A 15 14.79 5.54 5.06
CA LEU A 15 16.15 5.98 5.38
C LEU A 15 16.20 6.62 6.77
N GLY A 16 16.28 5.80 7.81
CA GLY A 16 16.98 6.11 9.07
C GLY A 16 16.71 7.41 9.84
N SER A 17 15.63 8.17 9.59
CA SER A 17 15.31 9.40 10.34
C SER A 17 14.01 9.26 11.14
N GLU A 18 14.01 9.77 12.37
CA GLU A 18 12.98 9.65 13.42
C GLU A 18 11.58 10.23 13.11
N GLU A 19 11.23 10.53 11.85
CA GLU A 19 9.98 11.21 11.46
C GLU A 19 8.80 10.26 11.11
N LEU A 20 8.66 9.15 11.83
CA LEU A 20 7.77 8.04 11.42
C LEU A 20 6.27 8.19 11.75
N ASN A 21 5.77 9.38 12.15
CA ASN A 21 4.44 9.52 12.77
C ASN A 21 3.50 10.59 12.15
N ARG A 22 3.78 11.13 10.95
CA ARG A 22 3.01 12.25 10.38
C ARG A 22 2.13 11.85 9.20
N ILE A 23 0.90 12.37 9.19
CA ILE A 23 0.05 12.43 7.98
C ILE A 23 0.10 13.87 7.46
N GLN A 24 0.46 14.03 6.19
CA GLN A 24 0.44 15.31 5.50
C GLN A 24 -0.61 15.31 4.39
N LEU A 25 -1.42 16.37 4.36
CA LEU A 25 -2.21 16.71 3.18
C LEU A 25 -1.40 17.69 2.34
N ILE A 26 -1.32 17.41 1.05
CA ILE A 26 -0.81 18.37 0.06
C ILE A 26 -2.04 18.85 -0.74
N PRO A 27 -2.53 20.08 -0.51
CA PRO A 27 -3.61 20.65 -1.31
C PRO A 27 -3.08 20.95 -2.71
N LEU A 28 -3.67 20.33 -3.74
CA LEU A 28 -3.37 20.66 -5.13
C LEU A 28 -4.27 21.82 -5.56
N HIS A 29 -3.74 23.04 -5.59
CA HIS A 29 -4.41 24.16 -6.23
C HIS A 29 -4.16 24.10 -7.75
N HIS A 30 -5.23 23.89 -8.52
CA HIS A 30 -5.29 23.93 -10.00
C HIS A 30 -4.16 23.22 -10.76
N LEU A 31 -4.28 21.90 -10.92
CA LEU A 31 -3.57 21.15 -11.98
C LEU A 31 -4.59 20.69 -13.03
N VAL A 32 -5.12 21.63 -13.81
CA VAL A 32 -5.66 21.32 -15.14
C VAL A 32 -4.66 21.90 -16.13
N THR A 33 -3.72 21.08 -16.56
CA THR A 33 -2.89 21.39 -17.72
C THR A 33 -3.18 20.34 -18.78
N SER A 34 -3.79 20.83 -19.86
CA SER A 34 -3.83 20.21 -21.18
C SER A 34 -2.55 19.40 -21.45
N PHE A 35 -2.68 18.08 -21.63
CA PHE A 35 -1.65 17.31 -22.32
C PHE A 35 -1.71 17.68 -23.80
N GLY A 36 -1.03 18.75 -24.16
CA GLY A 36 -1.09 19.26 -25.52
C GLY A 36 -0.38 20.59 -25.69
N GLN A 37 0.91 20.66 -25.37
CA GLN A 37 1.90 21.47 -26.09
C GLN A 37 3.28 21.24 -25.49
N HIS A 38 4.22 20.84 -26.33
CA HIS A 38 5.64 20.78 -26.01
C HIS A 38 6.16 22.18 -25.68
N ALA A 39 6.21 22.50 -24.39
CA ALA A 39 7.16 23.49 -23.89
C ALA A 39 8.50 22.77 -23.73
N VAL A 40 9.41 23.01 -24.67
CA VAL A 40 10.83 22.65 -24.52
C VAL A 40 11.37 23.53 -23.40
N ALA A 41 11.41 23.02 -22.18
CA ALA A 41 11.98 23.73 -21.04
C ALA A 41 13.51 23.62 -21.08
N ASN A 42 14.19 24.76 -21.23
CA ASN A 42 15.65 24.89 -21.18
C ASN A 42 16.27 24.70 -19.77
N ASP A 43 15.49 24.26 -18.77
CA ASP A 43 15.93 24.09 -17.37
C ASP A 43 15.94 22.61 -16.94
N THR A 44 16.43 21.73 -17.81
CA THR A 44 16.65 20.32 -17.46
C THR A 44 17.83 20.19 -16.50
N LEU A 45 17.57 19.79 -15.26
CA LEU A 45 18.61 19.43 -14.29
C LEU A 45 19.29 18.12 -14.71
N PRO A 46 20.55 17.87 -14.31
CA PRO A 46 21.16 16.57 -14.52
C PRO A 46 20.30 15.46 -13.88
N PRO A 47 20.32 14.23 -14.42
CA PRO A 47 19.64 13.10 -13.81
C PRO A 47 20.02 12.92 -12.34
N VAL A 48 19.05 12.50 -11.53
CA VAL A 48 19.27 12.24 -10.10
C VAL A 48 20.26 11.09 -9.90
N GLU A 49 20.16 10.04 -10.73
CA GLU A 49 21.11 8.92 -10.74
C GLU A 49 22.37 9.26 -11.54
N LYS A 50 23.53 9.12 -10.89
CA LYS A 50 24.84 9.47 -11.44
C LYS A 50 25.77 8.26 -11.59
N ASN A 51 25.52 7.17 -10.89
CA ASN A 51 26.37 5.98 -10.86
C ASN A 51 26.37 5.24 -12.21
N PRO A 52 27.48 4.58 -12.60
CA PRO A 52 27.51 3.71 -13.77
C PRO A 52 26.38 2.67 -13.74
N PRO A 53 25.85 2.24 -14.91
CA PRO A 53 24.90 1.14 -14.97
C PRO A 53 25.44 -0.11 -14.25
N ASN A 54 24.60 -0.75 -13.44
CA ASN A 54 24.95 -2.01 -12.76
C ASN A 54 24.83 -3.25 -13.67
N THR A 55 24.46 -3.05 -14.94
CA THR A 55 24.27 -4.08 -15.98
C THR A 55 24.51 -3.47 -17.36
N ASN A 56 24.67 -4.32 -18.37
CA ASN A 56 24.84 -3.93 -19.77
C ASN A 56 23.52 -3.96 -20.58
N TYR A 57 22.36 -4.10 -19.92
CA TYR A 57 21.07 -4.05 -20.58
C TYR A 57 20.83 -2.69 -21.25
N LYS A 58 20.36 -2.72 -22.50
CA LYS A 58 19.98 -1.52 -23.24
C LYS A 58 18.65 -0.98 -22.71
N ALA A 59 18.56 0.33 -22.56
CA ALA A 59 17.29 0.99 -22.29
C ALA A 59 16.31 0.69 -23.43
N ALA A 60 15.04 0.47 -23.09
CA ALA A 60 13.96 0.25 -24.03
C ALA A 60 13.63 1.52 -24.85
N PHE A 61 13.92 2.70 -24.29
CA PHE A 61 13.77 4.00 -24.95
C PHE A 61 14.69 5.06 -24.30
N GLU A 62 14.91 6.17 -25.01
CA GLU A 62 15.73 7.29 -24.54
C GLU A 62 15.18 7.88 -23.22
N GLY A 63 16.05 8.15 -22.25
CA GLY A 63 15.67 8.72 -20.96
C GLY A 63 15.17 7.73 -19.91
N GLN A 64 14.98 6.44 -20.23
CA GLN A 64 14.46 5.45 -19.26
C GLN A 64 15.30 5.36 -17.97
N THR A 65 16.64 5.39 -18.07
CA THR A 65 17.56 5.19 -16.94
C THR A 65 18.25 6.46 -16.46
N ARG A 66 18.11 7.56 -17.22
CA ARG A 66 18.80 8.85 -17.00
C ARG A 66 17.91 10.01 -17.44
N ILE A 67 16.65 10.01 -17.02
CA ILE A 67 15.76 11.14 -17.29
C ILE A 67 16.33 12.41 -16.65
N ALA A 68 16.31 13.51 -17.39
CA ALA A 68 16.70 14.79 -16.83
C ALA A 68 15.82 15.13 -15.63
N GLY A 69 16.42 15.68 -14.58
CA GLY A 69 15.67 16.21 -13.47
C GLY A 69 14.81 17.39 -13.92
N MET A 70 13.60 17.48 -13.38
CA MET A 70 12.70 18.62 -13.63
C MET A 70 12.61 19.44 -12.34
N LYS A 71 12.92 20.73 -12.44
CA LYS A 71 12.59 21.69 -11.38
C LYS A 71 11.19 22.24 -11.67
N THR A 72 10.26 21.99 -10.77
CA THR A 72 8.93 22.59 -10.82
C THR A 72 8.90 23.85 -9.96
N ASN A 73 8.24 24.90 -10.44
CA ASN A 73 7.89 26.08 -9.65
C ASN A 73 6.50 25.93 -8.99
N ALA A 74 5.89 24.74 -9.05
CA ALA A 74 4.65 24.45 -8.36
C ALA A 74 4.87 24.60 -6.85
N GLU A 75 4.27 25.63 -6.28
CA GLU A 75 4.19 25.80 -4.83
C GLU A 75 3.34 24.68 -4.24
N TYR A 76 3.76 24.15 -3.10
CA TYR A 76 2.99 23.20 -2.33
C TYR A 76 3.02 23.60 -0.86
N GLU A 77 1.89 23.42 -0.18
CA GLU A 77 1.79 23.57 1.26
C GLU A 77 1.66 22.17 1.89
N GLY A 78 2.42 21.92 2.95
CA GLY A 78 2.31 20.70 3.74
C GLY A 78 1.66 20.99 5.07
N ILE A 79 0.45 20.48 5.29
CA ILE A 79 -0.27 20.65 6.56
C ILE A 79 -0.19 19.34 7.35
N ILE A 80 0.31 19.42 8.58
CA ILE A 80 0.27 18.30 9.54
C ILE A 80 -1.15 18.21 10.09
N VAL A 81 -1.85 17.14 9.72
CA VAL A 81 -3.19 16.87 10.29
C VAL A 81 -3.06 16.33 11.71
N THR A 82 -2.13 15.40 11.92
CA THR A 82 -1.83 14.83 13.24
C THR A 82 -0.43 14.21 13.25
N ASP A 83 0.20 14.23 14.42
CA ASP A 83 1.47 13.58 14.76
C ASP A 83 1.31 12.52 15.87
N LYS A 84 0.06 12.22 16.27
CA LYS A 84 -0.27 11.37 17.43
C LYS A 84 -0.40 9.88 17.09
N LEU A 85 -0.18 9.51 15.84
CA LEU A 85 -0.23 8.12 15.38
C LEU A 85 1.11 7.43 15.65
N ARG A 86 1.06 6.12 15.86
CA ARG A 86 2.23 5.28 16.12
C ARG A 86 2.52 4.42 14.90
N LEU A 87 3.58 4.76 14.17
CA LEU A 87 4.00 4.03 12.96
C LEU A 87 2.84 3.77 11.98
N PRO A 88 2.11 4.80 11.53
CA PRO A 88 1.06 4.66 10.52
C PRO A 88 1.62 4.05 9.23
N TRP A 89 0.84 3.19 8.54
CA TRP A 89 1.28 2.53 7.30
C TRP A 89 0.39 2.83 6.11
N ALA A 90 -0.91 2.59 6.22
CA ALA A 90 -1.91 2.87 5.21
C ALA A 90 -3.02 3.77 5.74
N ILE A 91 -3.62 4.47 4.79
CA ILE A 91 -4.73 5.39 4.99
C ILE A 91 -5.78 5.16 3.90
N ALA A 92 -7.04 5.22 4.30
CA ALA A 92 -8.18 5.24 3.40
C ALA A 92 -9.12 6.39 3.78
N VAL A 93 -9.64 7.08 2.77
CA VAL A 93 -10.61 8.16 2.98
C VAL A 93 -12.01 7.55 3.09
N LEU A 94 -12.68 7.77 4.21
CA LEU A 94 -14.06 7.35 4.42
C LEU A 94 -15.04 8.24 3.62
N PRO A 95 -16.27 7.79 3.34
CA PRO A 95 -17.24 8.57 2.55
C PRO A 95 -17.58 9.95 3.11
N ASP A 96 -17.38 10.16 4.41
CA ASP A 96 -17.60 11.43 5.10
C ASP A 96 -16.34 12.32 5.19
N GLY A 97 -15.25 11.91 4.54
CA GLY A 97 -13.99 12.65 4.48
C GLY A 97 -13.03 12.37 5.65
N ARG A 98 -13.43 11.61 6.68
CA ARG A 98 -12.50 11.18 7.73
C ARG A 98 -11.49 10.17 7.19
N PHE A 99 -10.39 9.98 7.90
CA PHE A 99 -9.34 9.05 7.51
C PHE A 99 -9.38 7.80 8.38
N LEU A 100 -9.49 6.63 7.78
CA LEU A 100 -9.18 5.36 8.44
C LEU A 100 -7.69 5.08 8.25
N VAL A 101 -6.95 5.00 9.35
CA VAL A 101 -5.50 4.82 9.35
C VAL A 101 -5.16 3.55 10.12
N ASN A 102 -4.26 2.73 9.58
CA ASN A 102 -3.70 1.62 10.33
C ASN A 102 -2.28 1.95 10.83
N GLU A 103 -1.94 1.34 11.96
CA GLU A 103 -0.68 1.46 12.67
C GLU A 103 0.01 0.10 12.62
N LYS A 104 1.27 0.04 12.17
CA LYS A 104 2.01 -1.23 12.03
C LYS A 104 1.90 -2.16 13.25
N PRO A 105 1.93 -1.66 14.51
CA PRO A 105 1.83 -2.50 15.70
C PRO A 105 0.53 -3.29 15.88
N GLY A 106 -0.54 -3.02 15.11
CA GLY A 106 -1.77 -3.80 15.19
C GLY A 106 -3.04 -3.00 15.50
N ALA A 107 -3.06 -1.69 15.31
CA ALA A 107 -4.23 -0.86 15.55
C ALA A 107 -4.77 -0.22 14.26
N MET A 108 -6.08 0.02 14.22
CA MET A 108 -6.72 0.87 13.22
C MET A 108 -7.51 1.96 13.94
N ARG A 109 -7.45 3.18 13.42
CA ARG A 109 -8.04 4.37 14.05
C ARG A 109 -8.68 5.25 12.99
N ILE A 110 -9.73 5.97 13.39
CA ILE A 110 -10.30 7.03 12.57
C ILE A 110 -9.70 8.36 13.02
N VAL A 111 -9.20 9.14 12.08
CA VAL A 111 -8.71 10.51 12.27
C VAL A 111 -9.70 11.46 11.61
N ASP A 112 -10.20 12.44 12.37
CA ASP A 112 -11.07 13.47 11.81
C ASP A 112 -10.29 14.58 11.08
N LEU A 113 -11.02 15.45 10.37
CA LEU A 113 -10.43 16.56 9.62
C LEU A 113 -9.78 17.63 10.51
N LYS A 114 -9.99 17.59 11.83
CA LYS A 114 -9.34 18.47 12.81
C LYS A 114 -8.11 17.81 13.46
N GLY A 115 -7.72 16.62 13.00
CA GLY A 115 -6.58 15.90 13.54
C GLY A 115 -6.85 15.10 14.80
N LYS A 116 -8.11 14.99 15.25
CA LYS A 116 -8.45 14.16 16.40
C LYS A 116 -8.32 12.69 16.02
N VAL A 117 -7.42 12.00 16.71
CA VAL A 117 -7.24 10.55 16.59
C VAL A 117 -8.23 9.84 17.52
N GLY A 118 -9.07 8.98 16.96
CA GLY A 118 -10.00 8.15 17.72
C GLY A 118 -9.35 6.98 18.45
N ASP A 119 -10.16 6.29 19.24
CA ASP A 119 -9.78 5.04 19.89
C ASP A 119 -9.44 3.94 18.86
N SER A 120 -8.72 2.91 19.31
CA SER A 120 -8.42 1.76 18.45
C SER A 120 -9.70 0.97 18.17
N ILE A 121 -9.92 0.65 16.89
CA ILE A 121 -10.97 -0.24 16.44
C ILE A 121 -10.56 -1.68 16.81
N THR A 122 -11.47 -2.40 17.46
CA THR A 122 -11.25 -3.78 17.92
C THR A 122 -11.66 -4.81 16.87
N GLY A 123 -11.36 -6.10 17.10
CA GLY A 123 -11.77 -7.21 16.21
C GLY A 123 -10.76 -7.56 15.11
N LEU A 124 -9.62 -6.87 15.04
CA LEU A 124 -8.52 -7.23 14.14
C LEU A 124 -7.90 -8.59 14.53
N PRO A 125 -7.42 -9.39 13.57
CA PRO A 125 -6.66 -10.60 13.87
C PRO A 125 -5.32 -10.25 14.55
N PRO A 126 -4.70 -11.19 15.29
CA PRO A 126 -3.37 -10.99 15.83
C PRO A 126 -2.33 -10.70 14.75
N VAL A 127 -1.50 -9.69 14.98
CA VAL A 127 -0.49 -9.21 14.03
C VAL A 127 0.91 -9.52 14.56
N LYS A 128 1.78 -10.07 13.70
CA LYS A 128 3.22 -10.17 13.98
C LYS A 128 3.89 -8.84 13.62
N PHE A 129 4.01 -7.95 14.61
CA PHE A 129 4.76 -6.71 14.45
C PHE A 129 6.25 -6.95 14.71
N ALA A 130 7.07 -6.88 13.67
CA ALA A 130 8.52 -6.96 13.75
C ALA A 130 9.14 -6.36 12.48
N ASP A 131 10.05 -5.40 12.63
CA ASP A 131 10.74 -4.73 11.53
C ASP A 131 9.77 -4.21 10.45
N GLN A 132 9.71 -4.80 9.25
CA GLN A 132 8.79 -4.37 8.19
C GLN A 132 7.37 -4.94 8.35
N GLY A 133 7.19 -5.97 9.19
CA GLY A 133 5.92 -6.63 9.43
C GLY A 133 4.99 -5.83 10.34
N GLY A 134 3.69 -6.03 10.18
CA GLY A 134 2.65 -5.30 10.91
C GLY A 134 1.31 -5.36 10.22
N LEU A 135 0.41 -4.41 10.53
CA LEU A 135 -0.69 -4.04 9.63
C LEU A 135 -0.12 -3.24 8.46
N LEU A 136 -0.52 -3.59 7.23
CA LEU A 136 0.06 -3.10 5.98
C LEU A 136 -1.02 -2.46 5.09
N GLY A 137 -1.24 -2.94 3.86
CA GLY A 137 -2.23 -2.36 2.95
C GLY A 137 -3.62 -2.34 3.54
N LEU A 138 -4.38 -1.33 3.12
CA LEU A 138 -5.77 -1.10 3.50
C LEU A 138 -6.54 -0.68 2.25
N ALA A 139 -7.68 -1.29 2.00
CA ALA A 139 -8.58 -0.93 0.93
C ALA A 139 -10.03 -1.00 1.41
N LEU A 140 -10.81 0.06 1.13
CA LEU A 140 -12.26 0.00 1.28
C LEU A 140 -12.85 -0.77 0.12
N ASP A 141 -13.87 -1.58 0.39
CA ASP A 141 -14.69 -2.15 -0.67
C ASP A 141 -15.27 -1.03 -1.57
N PRO A 142 -15.36 -1.19 -2.90
CA PRO A 142 -15.98 -0.18 -3.76
C PRO A 142 -17.42 0.15 -3.34
N GLY A 143 -18.11 -0.79 -2.69
CA GLY A 143 -19.45 -0.63 -2.10
C GLY A 143 -19.45 -0.19 -0.62
N PHE A 144 -18.33 0.29 -0.06
CA PHE A 144 -18.18 0.59 1.38
C PHE A 144 -19.28 1.47 1.95
N ALA A 145 -19.77 2.46 1.18
CA ALA A 145 -20.86 3.34 1.61
C ALA A 145 -22.13 2.58 2.06
N ASN A 146 -22.35 1.38 1.50
CA ASN A 146 -23.49 0.53 1.80
C ASN A 146 -23.11 -0.66 2.70
N ASN A 147 -22.04 -1.39 2.37
CA ASN A 147 -21.69 -2.65 3.03
C ASN A 147 -20.73 -2.49 4.22
N ARG A 148 -20.01 -1.35 4.30
CA ARG A 148 -18.96 -1.05 5.28
C ARG A 148 -17.84 -2.11 5.35
N ILE A 149 -17.59 -2.84 4.27
CA ILE A 149 -16.56 -3.87 4.19
C ILE A 149 -15.22 -3.25 3.81
N LEU A 150 -14.15 -3.66 4.48
CA LEU A 150 -12.79 -3.30 4.12
C LEU A 150 -11.85 -4.48 4.26
N TYR A 151 -10.70 -4.35 3.60
CA TYR A 151 -9.69 -5.38 3.43
C TYR A 151 -8.35 -4.84 3.91
N TRP A 152 -7.58 -5.66 4.60
CA TRP A 152 -6.24 -5.29 5.03
C TRP A 152 -5.27 -6.43 4.87
N ALA A 153 -4.07 -6.08 4.42
CA ALA A 153 -2.93 -6.97 4.41
C ALA A 153 -2.19 -6.84 5.74
N TYR A 154 -1.68 -7.93 6.26
CA TYR A 154 -0.92 -7.94 7.51
C TYR A 154 0.07 -9.10 7.56
N SER A 155 1.04 -8.97 8.45
CA SER A 155 1.92 -10.08 8.82
C SER A 155 1.17 -10.98 9.82
N GLU A 156 0.63 -12.10 9.35
CA GLU A 156 -0.02 -13.10 10.18
C GLU A 156 1.01 -13.92 10.96
N ASN A 157 0.79 -14.10 12.26
CA ASN A 157 1.68 -14.84 13.13
C ASN A 157 1.48 -16.35 13.00
N HIS A 158 2.56 -17.10 12.75
CA HIS A 158 2.60 -18.57 12.75
C HIS A 158 3.71 -19.04 13.71
N GLY A 159 3.65 -18.56 14.96
CA GLY A 159 4.66 -18.86 15.99
C GLY A 159 5.98 -18.13 15.75
N GLU A 160 7.03 -18.89 15.44
CA GLU A 160 8.33 -18.33 15.04
C GLU A 160 8.33 -17.84 13.59
N GLU A 161 7.39 -18.31 12.78
CA GLU A 161 7.22 -17.95 11.39
C GLU A 161 6.08 -16.96 11.20
N ASN A 162 5.94 -16.43 9.99
CA ASN A 162 4.85 -15.53 9.64
C ASN A 162 4.66 -15.46 8.13
N VAL A 163 3.57 -14.83 7.73
CA VAL A 163 3.22 -14.71 6.31
C VAL A 163 2.40 -13.46 6.02
N THR A 164 2.51 -12.94 4.79
CA THR A 164 1.59 -11.90 4.31
C THR A 164 0.22 -12.52 4.11
N ALA A 165 -0.79 -12.05 4.84
CA ALA A 165 -2.18 -12.49 4.74
C ALA A 165 -3.08 -11.30 4.44
N VAL A 166 -4.26 -11.57 3.88
CA VAL A 166 -5.34 -10.60 3.70
C VAL A 166 -6.54 -11.03 4.51
N ALA A 167 -7.02 -10.14 5.36
CA ALA A 167 -8.29 -10.29 6.03
C ALA A 167 -9.29 -9.24 5.51
N LYS A 168 -10.57 -9.56 5.66
CA LYS A 168 -11.68 -8.63 5.46
C LYS A 168 -12.55 -8.59 6.68
N GLY A 169 -13.28 -7.49 6.84
CA GLY A 169 -14.25 -7.33 7.91
C GLY A 169 -15.17 -6.15 7.65
N ARG A 170 -16.30 -6.13 8.36
CA ARG A 170 -17.27 -5.03 8.28
C ARG A 170 -17.08 -4.09 9.45
N LEU A 171 -16.88 -2.80 9.17
CA LEU A 171 -16.82 -1.78 10.21
C LEU A 171 -18.21 -1.59 10.82
N SER A 172 -18.32 -1.78 12.13
CA SER A 172 -19.54 -1.53 12.90
C SER A 172 -20.09 -0.11 12.71
N LYS A 173 -21.39 0.07 12.96
CA LYS A 173 -22.07 1.37 12.80
C LYS A 173 -21.53 2.44 13.75
N ASP A 174 -21.11 2.04 14.95
CA ASP A 174 -20.49 2.92 15.94
C ASP A 174 -18.97 3.05 15.76
N GLU A 175 -18.41 2.34 14.78
CA GLU A 175 -17.00 2.41 14.36
C GLU A 175 -16.00 1.92 15.40
N LYS A 176 -16.45 1.13 16.39
CA LYS A 176 -15.60 0.66 17.49
C LYS A 176 -15.01 -0.73 17.27
N ARG A 177 -15.56 -1.49 16.33
CA ARG A 177 -15.11 -2.86 16.04
C ARG A 177 -15.28 -3.27 14.57
N PHE A 178 -14.49 -4.24 14.16
CA PHE A 178 -14.73 -5.05 12.98
C PHE A 178 -15.59 -6.26 13.33
N GLU A 179 -16.56 -6.54 12.46
CA GLU A 179 -17.48 -7.66 12.57
C GLU A 179 -17.27 -8.61 11.39
N ASN A 180 -17.56 -9.90 11.59
CA ASN A 180 -17.44 -10.94 10.56
C ASN A 180 -16.05 -10.98 9.92
N VAL A 181 -15.01 -10.88 10.76
CA VAL A 181 -13.63 -10.88 10.28
C VAL A 181 -13.25 -12.26 9.76
N ALA A 182 -12.73 -12.30 8.54
CA ALA A 182 -12.28 -13.53 7.88
C ALA A 182 -10.95 -13.29 7.18
N VAL A 183 -10.03 -14.25 7.31
CA VAL A 183 -8.79 -14.28 6.52
C VAL A 183 -9.11 -14.95 5.19
N ILE A 184 -9.02 -14.19 4.10
CA ILE A 184 -9.41 -14.63 2.75
C ILE A 184 -8.21 -15.09 1.91
N TYR A 185 -6.99 -14.68 2.26
CA TYR A 185 -5.80 -15.07 1.52
C TYR A 185 -4.60 -15.19 2.47
N ARG A 186 -3.74 -16.17 2.20
CA ARG A 186 -2.42 -16.32 2.83
C ARG A 186 -1.42 -16.60 1.74
N ALA A 187 -0.34 -15.83 1.72
CA ALA A 187 0.80 -16.17 0.89
C ALA A 187 1.37 -17.55 1.32
N THR A 188 2.00 -18.22 0.38
CA THR A 188 2.78 -19.45 0.57
C THR A 188 4.14 -19.31 -0.12
N PRO A 189 5.19 -19.96 0.43
CA PRO A 189 5.21 -20.65 1.72
C PRO A 189 5.20 -19.68 2.93
N ILE A 190 4.82 -20.20 4.09
CA ILE A 190 5.07 -19.55 5.38
C ILE A 190 6.58 -19.53 5.62
N TYR A 191 7.10 -18.46 6.22
CA TYR A 191 8.55 -18.29 6.35
C TYR A 191 8.97 -17.51 7.60
N LYS A 192 10.06 -17.95 8.23
CA LYS A 192 10.75 -17.23 9.30
C LYS A 192 11.56 -16.04 8.77
N GLY A 193 10.94 -14.86 8.73
CA GLY A 193 11.59 -13.60 8.36
C GLY A 193 10.80 -12.37 8.81
N THR A 194 11.40 -11.18 8.77
CA THR A 194 10.78 -9.92 9.24
C THR A 194 10.82 -8.80 8.19
N ILE A 195 11.21 -9.12 6.95
CA ILE A 195 11.39 -8.16 5.86
C ILE A 195 10.77 -8.65 4.55
N HIS A 196 10.54 -7.73 3.62
CA HIS A 196 9.98 -7.96 2.29
C HIS A 196 8.62 -8.68 2.33
N TYR A 197 7.65 -8.07 3.02
CA TYR A 197 6.26 -8.54 3.04
C TYR A 197 5.47 -8.15 1.79
N GLY A 198 5.82 -7.01 1.18
CA GLY A 198 4.91 -6.32 0.26
C GLY A 198 3.72 -5.77 1.04
N GLY A 199 2.51 -6.14 0.64
CA GLY A 199 1.28 -5.86 1.38
C GLY A 199 0.46 -4.70 0.83
N ARG A 200 0.74 -4.16 -0.36
CA ARG A 200 -0.15 -3.16 -0.97
C ARG A 200 -1.43 -3.85 -1.45
N LEU A 201 -2.58 -3.26 -1.14
CA LEU A 201 -3.90 -3.71 -1.60
C LEU A 201 -4.57 -2.63 -2.44
N LEU A 202 -5.12 -3.00 -3.60
CA LEU A 202 -5.86 -2.12 -4.49
C LEU A 202 -6.98 -2.88 -5.18
N PHE A 203 -8.14 -2.25 -5.31
CA PHE A 203 -9.20 -2.75 -6.19
C PHE A 203 -8.92 -2.41 -7.66
N ASP A 204 -9.18 -3.36 -8.54
CA ASP A 204 -9.26 -3.12 -9.97
C ASP A 204 -10.66 -2.62 -10.38
N LYS A 205 -10.81 -2.21 -11.64
CA LYS A 205 -12.08 -1.70 -12.17
C LYS A 205 -13.19 -2.74 -12.24
N ALA A 206 -12.85 -4.02 -12.15
CA ALA A 206 -13.78 -5.14 -12.16
C ALA A 206 -14.16 -5.62 -10.75
N GLY A 207 -13.67 -4.95 -9.70
CA GLY A 207 -13.99 -5.28 -8.30
C GLY A 207 -13.12 -6.40 -7.70
N ASN A 208 -12.01 -6.78 -8.34
CA ASN A 208 -11.05 -7.72 -7.78
C ASN A 208 -9.95 -6.99 -7.01
N LEU A 209 -9.30 -7.69 -6.09
CA LEU A 209 -8.18 -7.20 -5.30
C LEU A 209 -6.85 -7.61 -5.91
N TYR A 210 -5.98 -6.62 -6.13
CA TYR A 210 -4.55 -6.83 -6.27
C TYR A 210 -3.86 -6.77 -4.92
N LEU A 211 -2.98 -7.73 -4.67
CA LEU A 211 -2.07 -7.79 -3.51
C LEU A 211 -0.62 -7.86 -4.02
N SER A 212 0.26 -7.00 -3.50
CA SER A 212 1.70 -7.21 -3.67
C SER A 212 2.25 -8.10 -2.56
N THR A 213 3.16 -9.02 -2.90
CA THR A 213 3.92 -9.83 -1.95
C THR A 213 5.41 -9.64 -2.21
N GLY A 214 6.19 -9.49 -1.14
CA GLY A 214 7.66 -9.50 -1.26
C GLY A 214 8.22 -10.91 -1.21
N GLU A 215 9.51 -11.07 -1.53
CA GLU A 215 10.16 -12.40 -1.57
C GLU A 215 10.88 -12.82 -0.28
N ARG A 216 10.81 -12.02 0.79
CA ARG A 216 11.40 -12.27 2.13
C ARG A 216 12.91 -11.99 2.28
N ALA A 217 13.59 -11.47 1.26
CA ALA A 217 14.98 -10.96 1.24
C ALA A 217 16.12 -11.96 1.47
N HIS A 218 15.81 -13.16 1.96
CA HIS A 218 16.80 -14.14 2.35
C HIS A 218 17.27 -14.94 1.13
N LEU A 219 18.55 -15.36 1.10
CA LEU A 219 19.12 -16.10 -0.03
C LEU A 219 18.28 -17.35 -0.40
N GLN A 220 17.69 -17.99 0.61
CA GLN A 220 16.83 -19.16 0.50
C GLN A 220 15.46 -18.87 -0.12
N THR A 221 15.02 -17.60 -0.19
CA THR A 221 13.69 -17.23 -0.69
C THR A 221 13.73 -16.40 -1.96
N ARG A 222 14.84 -15.71 -2.26
CA ARG A 222 14.97 -14.84 -3.44
C ARG A 222 14.58 -15.49 -4.76
N HIS A 223 14.95 -16.75 -4.96
CA HIS A 223 14.64 -17.49 -6.18
C HIS A 223 13.14 -17.78 -6.34
N GLN A 224 12.36 -17.77 -5.25
CA GLN A 224 10.92 -18.02 -5.28
C GLN A 224 10.14 -16.94 -6.04
N ALA A 225 10.70 -15.73 -6.17
CA ALA A 225 10.12 -14.70 -7.03
C ALA A 225 9.93 -15.17 -8.49
N GLN A 226 10.81 -16.06 -8.98
CA GLN A 226 10.73 -16.63 -10.33
C GLN A 226 9.92 -17.94 -10.41
N GLN A 227 9.55 -18.52 -9.27
CA GLN A 227 8.79 -19.77 -9.22
C GLN A 227 7.29 -19.50 -9.25
N LEU A 228 6.57 -20.17 -10.13
CA LEU A 228 5.12 -20.01 -10.29
C LEU A 228 4.31 -20.70 -9.19
N ASN A 229 4.87 -21.70 -8.50
CA ASN A 229 4.22 -22.41 -7.39
C ASN A 229 4.45 -21.72 -6.02
N SER A 230 5.01 -20.51 -6.02
CA SER A 230 5.22 -19.69 -4.83
C SER A 230 4.58 -18.32 -5.02
N SER A 231 3.89 -17.86 -3.98
CA SER A 231 3.28 -16.53 -3.97
C SER A 231 4.24 -15.45 -3.47
N LEU A 232 5.50 -15.78 -3.19
CA LEU A 232 6.53 -14.83 -2.80
C LEU A 232 7.02 -14.03 -4.02
N GLY A 233 7.17 -12.71 -3.85
CA GLY A 233 7.63 -11.80 -4.90
C GLY A 233 6.65 -11.68 -6.08
N LYS A 234 5.35 -11.61 -5.83
CA LYS A 234 4.28 -11.63 -6.86
C LYS A 234 3.34 -10.44 -6.74
N ILE A 235 2.61 -10.20 -7.83
CA ILE A 235 1.36 -9.45 -7.82
C ILE A 235 0.23 -10.46 -7.95
N ILE A 236 -0.49 -10.66 -6.86
CA ILE A 236 -1.59 -11.61 -6.74
C ILE A 236 -2.90 -10.88 -7.07
N ARG A 237 -3.82 -11.56 -7.77
CA ARG A 237 -5.14 -11.02 -8.11
C ARG A 237 -6.24 -12.00 -7.69
N ILE A 238 -7.05 -11.59 -6.72
CA ILE A 238 -8.11 -12.39 -6.09
C ILE A 238 -9.44 -11.65 -6.10
N ASP A 239 -10.56 -12.36 -6.00
CA ASP A 239 -11.87 -11.76 -5.74
C ASP A 239 -12.02 -11.37 -4.25
N THR A 240 -13.19 -10.84 -3.88
CA THR A 240 -13.52 -10.41 -2.52
C THR A 240 -13.65 -11.56 -1.51
N GLU A 241 -13.69 -12.80 -1.99
CA GLU A 241 -13.68 -14.03 -1.18
C GLU A 241 -12.29 -14.69 -1.14
N GLY A 242 -11.29 -14.08 -1.79
CA GLY A 242 -9.92 -14.57 -1.84
C GLY A 242 -9.66 -15.66 -2.87
N LYS A 243 -10.62 -15.94 -3.76
CA LYS A 243 -10.44 -16.91 -4.84
C LYS A 243 -9.68 -16.27 -6.01
N PRO A 244 -9.01 -17.07 -6.86
CA PRO A 244 -8.37 -16.55 -8.06
C PRO A 244 -9.37 -15.75 -8.92
N ALA A 245 -9.01 -14.52 -9.28
CA ALA A 245 -9.85 -13.69 -10.13
C ALA A 245 -9.93 -14.25 -11.57
N ASN A 246 -11.09 -14.06 -12.22
CA ASN A 246 -11.27 -14.45 -13.62
C ASN A 246 -10.26 -13.75 -14.54
N GLY A 247 -9.71 -14.50 -15.49
CA GLY A 247 -8.72 -14.01 -16.45
C GLY A 247 -7.29 -13.95 -15.90
N ASN A 248 -7.01 -14.54 -14.74
CA ASN A 248 -5.62 -14.73 -14.30
C ASN A 248 -4.84 -15.57 -15.34
N PRO A 249 -3.59 -15.18 -15.67
CA PRO A 249 -2.85 -15.72 -16.82
C PRO A 249 -2.50 -17.22 -16.69
N PHE A 250 -2.56 -17.76 -15.47
CA PHE A 250 -2.24 -19.16 -15.18
C PHE A 250 -3.44 -19.93 -14.61
N ALA A 251 -4.66 -19.41 -14.76
CA ALA A 251 -5.87 -20.06 -14.26
C ALA A 251 -6.00 -21.50 -14.81
N GLY A 252 -6.37 -22.44 -13.93
CA GLY A 252 -6.53 -23.87 -14.28
C GLY A 252 -5.25 -24.70 -14.25
N ARG A 253 -4.09 -24.09 -13.96
CA ARG A 253 -2.84 -24.82 -13.76
C ARG A 253 -2.65 -25.20 -12.30
N ALA A 254 -2.57 -26.49 -12.01
CA ALA A 254 -2.41 -27.01 -10.65
C ALA A 254 -1.03 -26.73 -10.02
N ASP A 255 -0.03 -26.38 -10.84
CA ASP A 255 1.35 -26.12 -10.43
C ASP A 255 1.67 -24.62 -10.25
N VAL A 256 0.65 -23.76 -10.25
CA VAL A 256 0.77 -22.31 -10.10
C VAL A 256 -0.13 -21.82 -8.97
N VAL A 257 0.36 -20.86 -8.19
CA VAL A 257 -0.42 -20.16 -7.15
C VAL A 257 -1.34 -19.08 -7.71
#